data_AF-A0A431MU29-F1
#
_entry.id   AF-A0A431MU29-F1
#
_cell.length_a   1.000
_cell.length_b   1.000
_cell.length_c   1.000
_cell.angle_alpha   90.00
_cell.angle_beta   90.00
_cell.angle_gamma   90.00
#
_symmetry.space_group_name_H-M   'P 1'
#
loop_
_entity.id
_entity.type
_entity.pdbx_description
1 polymer ?
#
loop_
_entity_poly.entity_id
_entity_poly.type
_entity_poly.pdbx_seq_one_letter_code
_entity_poly.pdbx_strand_id
1 'polypeptide(L)'
;MWLLKRRKNSNKDGSKTGISDKVAGKIARAGIKIQELFAEKMNTMFMNIEIKRLKVLLILFCICAGGYSIYLVADSITSPDKKQNGFKIEQMNVPRHIDKTGDESLIPEAYVDDESYQRIKRFRNYMDSLKQNKSTEYDSILQARPGLMDSVQMLEQIYLSQKQK
;
A
#
# COMPACT_ATOMS: atom_id res chain seq x y z
N MET A 1 27.29 9.95 40.36
CA MET A 1 26.84 11.18 39.68
C MET A 1 26.78 10.88 38.18
N TRP A 2 25.59 10.60 37.65
CA TRP A 2 25.37 10.15 36.27
C TRP A 2 25.11 11.34 35.35
N LEU A 3 25.88 11.48 34.27
CA LEU A 3 25.68 12.47 33.20
C LEU A 3 25.53 11.75 31.85
N LEU A 4 24.30 11.32 31.53
CA LEU A 4 23.96 10.85 30.18
C LEU A 4 23.48 12.03 29.32
N LYS A 5 24.44 12.58 28.58
CA LYS A 5 24.29 13.58 27.52
C LYS A 5 23.50 12.97 26.35
N ARG A 6 22.21 13.32 26.20
CA ARG A 6 21.41 12.97 25.02
C ARG A 6 21.83 13.83 23.82
N ARG A 7 22.43 13.20 22.80
CA ARG A 7 22.59 13.77 21.44
C ARG A 7 21.24 13.72 20.73
N LYS A 8 20.75 14.88 20.27
CA LYS A 8 19.59 15.00 19.38
C LYS A 8 20.13 15.13 17.95
N ASN A 9 19.94 14.10 17.13
CA ASN A 9 20.36 14.12 15.73
C ASN A 9 19.20 14.68 14.89
N SER A 10 19.38 15.88 14.32
CA SER A 10 18.51 16.42 13.28
C SER A 10 19.25 16.34 11.95
N ASN A 11 18.71 15.61 10.98
CA ASN A 11 19.12 15.73 9.57
C ASN A 11 17.90 15.41 8.70
N LYS A 12 17.21 16.45 8.23
CA LYS A 12 17.22 16.98 6.85
C LYS A 12 16.21 16.27 5.96
N ASP A 13 15.05 16.89 5.90
CA ASP A 13 13.99 16.65 4.94
C ASP A 13 14.29 17.44 3.65
N GLY A 14 14.27 16.74 2.52
CA GLY A 14 14.50 17.30 1.20
C GLY A 14 13.20 17.77 0.56
N SER A 15 13.05 19.10 0.49
CA SER A 15 12.35 19.82 -0.59
C SER A 15 11.03 19.21 -1.11
N LYS A 16 9.89 19.48 -0.43
CA LYS A 16 8.54 19.66 -1.03
C LYS A 16 7.41 20.05 -0.04
N THR A 17 7.73 20.65 1.11
CA THR A 17 6.81 20.60 2.29
C THR A 17 6.40 21.94 2.90
N GLY A 18 6.46 23.08 2.21
CA GLY A 18 6.08 24.37 2.82
C GLY A 18 4.60 24.52 3.21
N ILE A 19 3.68 23.91 2.45
CA ILE A 19 2.23 24.03 2.69
C ILE A 19 1.72 22.85 3.53
N SER A 20 2.18 21.62 3.22
CA SER A 20 1.78 20.38 3.91
C SER A 20 2.17 20.37 5.39
N ASP A 21 3.36 20.84 5.73
CA ASP A 21 3.84 20.90 7.13
C ASP A 21 3.00 21.87 7.98
N LYS A 22 2.53 22.96 7.35
CA LYS A 22 1.68 23.98 8.01
C LYS A 22 0.26 23.48 8.27
N VAL A 23 -0.31 22.66 7.39
CA VAL A 23 -1.61 22.01 7.62
C VAL A 23 -1.50 20.78 8.53
N ALA A 24 -0.44 19.97 8.39
CA ALA A 24 -0.15 18.85 9.28
C ALA A 24 0.04 19.33 10.73
N GLY A 25 0.79 20.42 10.94
CA GLY A 25 0.95 21.04 12.25
C GLY A 25 -0.36 21.58 12.85
N LYS A 26 -1.32 22.04 12.02
CA LYS A 26 -2.65 22.45 12.49
C LYS A 26 -3.54 21.25 12.85
N ILE A 27 -3.52 20.19 12.04
CA ILE A 27 -4.30 18.97 12.29
C ILE A 27 -3.77 18.24 13.52
N ALA A 28 -2.45 18.12 13.68
CA ALA A 28 -1.84 17.55 14.88
C ALA A 28 -2.24 18.32 16.15
N ARG A 29 -2.21 19.66 16.10
CA ARG A 29 -2.66 20.50 17.23
C ARG A 29 -4.16 20.36 17.50
N ALA A 30 -4.99 20.21 16.47
CA ALA A 30 -6.42 19.97 16.65
C ALA A 30 -6.69 18.59 17.27
N GLY A 31 -5.99 17.55 16.80
CA GLY A 31 -6.08 16.20 17.36
C GLY A 31 -5.66 16.14 18.83
N ILE A 32 -4.54 16.79 19.18
CA ILE A 32 -4.07 16.88 20.57
C ILE A 32 -5.10 17.61 21.46
N LYS A 33 -5.66 18.73 20.99
CA LYS A 33 -6.70 19.46 21.74
C LYS A 33 -7.97 18.63 21.94
N ILE A 34 -8.39 17.87 20.93
CA ILE A 34 -9.55 16.97 21.04
C ILE A 34 -9.25 15.87 22.06
N GLN A 35 -8.03 15.33 22.05
CA GLN A 35 -7.60 14.31 23.01
C GLN A 35 -7.54 14.86 24.45
N GLU A 36 -7.02 16.08 24.64
CA GLU A 36 -7.00 16.77 25.93
C GLU A 36 -8.41 17.06 26.45
N LEU A 37 -9.30 17.60 25.59
CA LEU A 37 -10.70 17.83 25.94
C LEU A 37 -11.43 16.53 26.30
N PHE A 38 -11.16 15.45 25.57
CA PHE A 38 -11.74 14.15 25.85
C PHE A 38 -11.22 13.58 27.18
N ALA A 39 -9.91 13.71 27.44
CA ALA A 39 -9.31 13.29 28.69
C ALA A 39 -9.87 14.08 29.88
N GLU A 40 -9.98 15.41 29.77
CA GLU A 40 -10.58 16.27 30.81
C GLU A 40 -12.05 15.96 31.04
N LYS A 41 -12.83 15.74 29.96
CA LYS A 41 -14.24 15.39 30.05
C LYS A 41 -14.45 14.01 30.69
N MET A 42 -13.66 13.02 30.30
CA MET A 42 -13.70 11.69 30.91
C MET A 42 -13.28 11.76 32.37
N ASN A 43 -12.19 12.46 32.68
CA ASN A 43 -11.74 12.63 34.06
C ASN A 43 -12.82 13.29 34.92
N THR A 44 -13.47 14.34 34.43
CA THR A 44 -14.58 15.02 35.14
C THR A 44 -15.79 14.10 35.34
N MET A 45 -16.13 13.25 34.36
CA MET A 45 -17.20 12.27 34.51
C MET A 45 -16.84 11.14 35.49
N PHE A 46 -15.61 10.64 35.46
CA PHE A 46 -15.17 9.57 36.35
C PHE A 46 -14.92 10.05 37.79
N MET A 47 -14.46 11.28 38.00
CA MET A 47 -14.22 11.84 39.34
C MET A 47 -15.51 12.09 40.13
N ASN A 48 -16.61 12.41 39.45
CA ASN A 48 -17.91 12.67 40.09
C ASN A 48 -18.76 11.40 40.33
N ILE A 49 -18.26 10.22 39.95
CA ILE A 49 -18.97 8.95 40.11
C ILE A 49 -18.48 8.22 41.36
N GLU A 50 -19.42 7.84 42.23
CA GLU A 50 -19.15 7.01 43.41
C GLU A 50 -18.56 5.64 42.99
N ILE A 51 -17.56 5.14 43.72
CA ILE A 51 -16.81 3.90 43.41
C ILE A 51 -17.75 2.69 43.21
N LYS A 52 -18.88 2.64 43.93
CA LYS A 52 -19.91 1.60 43.77
C LYS A 52 -20.56 1.64 42.39
N ARG A 53 -20.93 2.83 41.93
CA ARG A 53 -21.50 3.05 40.59
C ARG A 53 -20.47 2.80 39.50
N LEU A 54 -19.20 3.11 39.73
CA LEU A 54 -18.11 2.80 38.80
C LEU A 54 -17.94 1.28 38.60
N LYS A 55 -17.98 0.49 39.70
CA LYS A 55 -17.93 -0.97 39.62
C LYS A 55 -19.12 -1.56 38.85
N VAL A 56 -20.33 -1.04 39.08
CA VAL A 56 -21.53 -1.47 38.35
C VAL A 56 -21.41 -1.15 36.86
N LEU A 57 -20.96 0.06 36.51
CA LEU A 57 -20.71 0.45 35.12
C LEU A 57 -19.66 -0.43 34.45
N LEU A 58 -18.59 -0.80 35.16
CA LEU A 58 -17.55 -1.69 34.65
C LEU A 58 -18.11 -3.08 34.35
N ILE A 59 -18.89 -3.65 35.27
CA ILE A 59 -19.51 -4.97 35.08
C ILE A 59 -20.49 -4.93 33.90
N LEU A 60 -21.34 -3.90 33.83
CA LEU A 60 -22.26 -3.69 32.71
C LEU A 60 -21.49 -3.58 31.39
N PHE A 61 -20.42 -2.79 31.36
CA PHE A 61 -19.57 -2.64 30.18
C PHE A 61 -18.95 -3.97 29.75
N CYS A 62 -18.42 -4.76 30.69
CA CYS A 62 -17.88 -6.09 30.38
C CYS A 62 -18.94 -7.05 29.82
N ILE A 63 -20.16 -7.04 30.37
CA ILE A 63 -21.25 -7.88 29.87
C ILE A 63 -21.70 -7.43 28.48
N CYS A 64 -21.85 -6.12 28.26
CA CYS A 64 -22.24 -5.58 26.96
C CYS A 64 -21.16 -5.83 25.90
N ALA A 65 -19.90 -5.49 26.19
CA ALA A 65 -18.80 -5.67 25.25
C ALA A 65 -18.46 -7.14 25.00
N GLY A 66 -18.43 -7.95 26.07
CA GLY A 66 -18.21 -9.39 25.98
C GLY A 66 -19.36 -10.11 25.27
N GLY A 67 -20.60 -9.80 25.64
CA GLY A 67 -21.80 -10.34 25.01
C GLY A 67 -21.91 -9.95 23.54
N TYR A 68 -21.61 -8.69 23.20
CA TYR A 68 -21.58 -8.24 21.80
C TYR A 68 -20.47 -8.94 21.00
N SER A 69 -19.28 -9.15 21.57
CA SER A 69 -18.19 -9.86 20.91
C SER A 69 -18.56 -11.32 20.63
N ILE A 70 -19.14 -12.01 21.61
CA ILE A 70 -19.61 -13.40 21.45
C ILE A 70 -20.75 -13.46 20.43
N TYR A 71 -21.68 -12.50 20.46
CA TYR A 71 -22.77 -12.38 19.50
C TYR A 71 -22.25 -12.20 18.07
N LEU A 72 -21.26 -11.31 17.86
CA LEU A 72 -20.64 -11.12 16.54
C LEU A 72 -19.96 -12.40 16.04
N VAL A 73 -19.25 -13.13 16.89
CA VAL A 73 -18.62 -14.40 16.50
C VAL A 73 -19.68 -15.44 16.13
N ALA A 74 -20.74 -15.59 16.94
CA ALA A 74 -21.82 -16.52 16.66
C ALA A 74 -22.59 -16.19 15.37
N ASP A 75 -22.91 -14.91 15.16
CA ASP A 75 -23.56 -14.39 13.95
C ASP A 75 -22.67 -14.62 12.72
N SER A 76 -21.35 -14.40 12.86
CA SER A 76 -20.39 -14.60 11.76
C SER A 76 -20.24 -16.06 11.31
N ILE A 77 -20.40 -17.02 12.21
CA ILE A 77 -20.27 -18.45 11.93
C ILE A 77 -21.60 -19.04 11.43
N THR A 78 -22.71 -18.55 11.96
CA THR A 78 -24.05 -19.13 11.71
C THR A 78 -24.71 -18.55 10.46
N SER A 79 -24.30 -17.36 10.01
CA SER A 79 -24.85 -16.71 8.81
C SER A 79 -23.78 -16.50 7.73
N PRO A 80 -23.32 -17.57 7.03
CA PRO A 80 -22.36 -17.43 5.94
C PRO A 80 -22.91 -16.70 4.69
N ASP A 81 -24.24 -16.56 4.57
CA ASP A 81 -24.90 -15.98 3.37
C ASP A 81 -25.50 -14.58 3.59
N LYS A 82 -25.56 -14.11 4.84
CA LYS A 82 -26.10 -12.78 5.12
C LYS A 82 -24.97 -11.76 4.95
N LYS A 83 -24.82 -11.26 3.72
CA LYS A 83 -23.95 -10.13 3.32
C LYS A 83 -23.63 -9.23 4.51
N GLN A 84 -22.50 -9.49 5.17
CA GLN A 84 -22.08 -8.75 6.34
C GLN A 84 -21.63 -7.37 5.87
N ASN A 85 -22.57 -6.42 5.85
CA ASN A 85 -22.30 -5.00 5.60
C ASN A 85 -21.62 -4.33 6.82
N GLY A 86 -20.96 -5.10 7.69
CA GLY A 86 -20.63 -4.70 9.06
C GLY A 86 -19.18 -4.89 9.49
N PHE A 87 -18.26 -5.29 8.61
CA PHE A 87 -16.82 -5.08 8.76
C PHE A 87 -16.16 -5.52 7.47
N LYS A 88 -16.46 -4.82 6.37
CA LYS A 88 -15.53 -4.85 5.26
C LYS A 88 -14.30 -4.16 5.82
N ILE A 89 -13.27 -4.93 6.15
CA ILE A 89 -11.91 -4.43 6.17
C ILE A 89 -11.77 -3.83 4.78
N GLU A 90 -12.08 -2.54 4.65
CA GLU A 90 -11.58 -1.73 3.56
C GLU A 90 -10.09 -1.90 3.75
N GLN A 91 -9.52 -2.85 3.00
CA GLN A 91 -8.10 -2.89 2.76
C GLN A 91 -7.79 -1.45 2.42
N MET A 92 -7.09 -0.77 3.34
CA MET A 92 -6.57 0.54 3.07
C MET A 92 -6.00 0.41 1.67
N ASN A 93 -6.49 1.21 0.73
CA ASN A 93 -5.82 1.37 -0.53
C ASN A 93 -4.53 2.11 -0.18
N VAL A 94 -3.60 1.37 0.43
CA VAL A 94 -2.20 1.67 0.41
C VAL A 94 -1.97 1.84 -1.07
N PRO A 95 -1.58 3.05 -1.54
CA PRO A 95 -1.05 3.16 -2.86
C PRO A 95 -0.04 2.02 -2.95
N ARG A 96 -0.22 1.11 -3.93
CA ARG A 96 0.65 -0.07 -4.12
C ARG A 96 2.10 0.32 -4.47
N HIS A 97 2.54 1.50 -4.04
CA HIS A 97 3.72 2.24 -4.46
C HIS A 97 4.34 3.10 -3.34
N ILE A 98 3.95 3.01 -2.05
CA ILE A 98 4.65 3.81 -1.01
C ILE A 98 6.07 3.28 -0.73
N ASP A 99 6.32 1.97 -0.93
CA ASP A 99 7.68 1.40 -0.92
C ASP A 99 8.25 1.17 -2.34
N LYS A 100 7.53 1.61 -3.39
CA LYS A 100 8.05 1.65 -4.76
C LYS A 100 8.88 2.89 -5.00
N THR A 101 10.08 2.86 -4.43
CA THR A 101 11.24 3.06 -5.32
C THR A 101 11.02 2.05 -6.45
N GLY A 102 10.72 2.50 -7.67
CA GLY A 102 10.04 1.72 -8.72
C GLY A 102 10.70 0.41 -9.16
N ASP A 103 10.70 -0.60 -8.29
CA ASP A 103 11.50 -1.82 -8.42
C ASP A 103 10.70 -3.08 -8.01
N GLU A 104 9.67 -2.97 -7.16
CA GLU A 104 8.91 -4.15 -6.69
C GLU A 104 7.66 -4.50 -7.53
N SER A 105 7.42 -3.84 -8.67
CA SER A 105 6.49 -4.36 -9.70
C SER A 105 7.17 -4.86 -10.98
N LEU A 106 8.51 -4.85 -11.03
CA LEU A 106 9.27 -5.43 -12.14
C LEU A 106 9.81 -6.82 -11.84
N ILE A 107 9.48 -7.42 -10.70
CA ILE A 107 9.87 -8.81 -10.43
C ILE A 107 8.80 -9.58 -9.63
N PRO A 108 7.59 -9.85 -10.15
CA PRO A 108 7.15 -11.24 -10.10
C PRO A 108 8.07 -11.93 -11.09
N GLU A 109 9.13 -12.61 -10.62
CA GLU A 109 10.20 -13.23 -11.41
C GLU A 109 9.91 -13.12 -12.89
N ALA A 110 10.51 -12.14 -13.59
CA ALA A 110 10.27 -11.99 -15.02
C ALA A 110 10.34 -13.41 -15.60
N TYR A 111 9.19 -13.94 -15.95
CA TYR A 111 9.02 -15.33 -16.35
C TYR A 111 8.37 -15.16 -17.69
N VAL A 112 9.24 -15.10 -18.69
CA VAL A 112 8.79 -15.03 -20.06
C VAL A 112 8.40 -16.45 -20.40
N ASP A 113 7.11 -16.71 -20.36
CA ASP A 113 6.55 -17.99 -20.78
C ASP A 113 6.99 -18.33 -22.23
N ASP A 114 7.17 -19.62 -22.51
CA ASP A 114 7.65 -20.10 -23.82
C ASP A 114 6.77 -19.61 -24.97
N GLU A 115 5.45 -19.48 -24.78
CA GLU A 115 4.56 -18.92 -25.80
C GLU A 115 4.86 -17.44 -26.09
N SER A 116 5.18 -16.67 -25.05
CA SER A 116 5.51 -15.26 -25.16
C SER A 116 6.84 -15.07 -25.88
N TYR A 117 7.83 -15.91 -25.60
CA TYR A 117 9.11 -15.93 -26.32
C TYR A 117 8.93 -16.25 -27.81
N GLN A 118 8.08 -17.23 -28.15
CA GLN A 118 7.78 -17.54 -29.55
C GLN A 118 7.13 -16.37 -30.29
N ARG A 119 6.26 -15.60 -29.63
CA ARG A 119 5.66 -14.39 -30.21
C ARG A 119 6.71 -13.32 -30.49
N ILE A 120 7.63 -13.09 -29.56
CA ILE A 120 8.74 -12.14 -29.71
C ILE A 120 9.65 -12.57 -30.87
N LYS A 121 10.01 -13.86 -30.95
CA LYS A 121 10.85 -14.41 -32.02
C LYS A 121 10.18 -14.28 -33.41
N ARG A 122 8.88 -14.56 -33.51
CA ARG A 122 8.11 -14.37 -34.75
C ARG A 122 8.08 -12.90 -35.16
N PHE A 123 7.89 -11.99 -34.20
CA PHE A 123 7.91 -10.56 -34.44
C PHE A 123 9.29 -10.09 -34.95
N ARG A 124 10.38 -10.57 -34.36
CA ARG A 124 11.74 -10.30 -34.82
C ARG A 124 11.95 -10.76 -36.27
N ASN A 125 11.58 -11.99 -36.58
CA ASN A 125 11.68 -12.53 -37.95
C ASN A 125 10.84 -11.73 -38.95
N TYR A 126 9.65 -11.27 -38.54
CA TYR A 126 8.81 -10.39 -39.36
C TYR A 126 9.53 -9.06 -39.63
N MET A 127 10.09 -8.41 -38.61
CA MET A 127 10.85 -7.16 -38.78
C MET A 127 12.09 -7.35 -39.68
N ASP A 128 12.80 -8.46 -39.54
CA ASP A 128 13.96 -8.79 -40.40
C ASP A 128 13.52 -9.05 -41.86
N SER A 129 12.38 -9.71 -42.06
CA SER A 129 11.81 -9.92 -43.41
C SER A 129 11.34 -8.63 -44.06
N LEU A 130 10.77 -7.70 -43.27
CA LEU A 130 10.38 -6.37 -43.75
C LEU A 130 11.60 -5.55 -44.13
N LYS A 131 12.68 -5.62 -43.34
CA LYS A 131 13.94 -4.93 -43.66
C LYS A 131 14.50 -5.35 -45.02
N GLN A 132 14.39 -6.63 -45.39
CA GLN A 132 14.91 -7.14 -46.66
C GLN A 132 13.97 -6.89 -47.85
N ASN A 133 12.66 -7.07 -47.68
CA ASN A 133 11.72 -7.04 -48.81
C ASN A 133 11.01 -5.69 -48.97
N LYS A 134 10.88 -4.91 -47.89
CA LYS A 134 10.02 -3.71 -47.82
C LYS A 134 10.56 -2.66 -46.84
N SER A 135 11.72 -2.08 -47.16
CA SER A 135 12.39 -1.08 -46.31
C SER A 135 11.52 0.12 -45.94
N THR A 136 10.59 0.54 -46.82
CA THR A 136 9.69 1.68 -46.56
C THR A 136 8.66 1.40 -45.46
N GLU A 137 8.14 0.18 -45.40
CA GLU A 137 7.22 -0.25 -44.32
C GLU A 137 7.98 -0.40 -43.00
N TYR A 138 9.22 -0.93 -43.06
CA TYR A 138 10.11 -1.03 -41.90
C TYR A 138 10.42 0.34 -41.27
N ASP A 139 10.81 1.31 -42.08
CA ASP A 139 11.14 2.67 -41.61
C ASP A 139 9.92 3.38 -41.03
N SER A 140 8.73 3.16 -41.62
CA SER A 140 7.47 3.72 -41.11
C SER A 140 7.13 3.19 -39.71
N ILE A 141 7.37 1.90 -39.45
CA ILE A 141 7.14 1.28 -38.13
C ILE A 141 8.14 1.81 -37.10
N LEU A 142 9.41 1.96 -37.47
CA LEU A 142 10.43 2.51 -36.57
C LEU A 142 10.21 4.00 -36.25
N GLN A 143 9.70 4.77 -37.20
CA GLN A 143 9.32 6.17 -36.96
C GLN A 143 8.14 6.29 -36.00
N ALA A 144 7.14 5.40 -36.11
CA ALA A 144 5.99 5.40 -35.20
C ALA A 144 6.34 4.94 -33.77
N ARG A 145 7.34 4.08 -33.62
CA ARG A 145 7.78 3.50 -32.33
C ARG A 145 9.31 3.46 -32.25
N PRO A 146 9.98 4.59 -31.96
CA PRO A 146 11.41 4.58 -31.70
C PRO A 146 11.72 3.73 -30.47
N GLY A 147 12.72 2.84 -30.56
CA GLY A 147 13.11 1.93 -29.46
C GLY A 147 12.41 0.56 -29.45
N LEU A 148 11.58 0.26 -30.45
CA LEU A 148 10.90 -1.03 -30.56
C LEU A 148 11.87 -2.22 -30.65
N MET A 149 12.90 -2.10 -31.49
CA MET A 149 13.87 -3.18 -31.70
C MET A 149 14.75 -3.43 -30.46
N ASP A 150 15.05 -2.37 -29.71
CA ASP A 150 15.79 -2.45 -28.45
C ASP A 150 14.98 -3.15 -27.35
N SER A 151 13.68 -2.82 -27.27
CA SER A 151 12.75 -3.49 -26.36
C SER A 151 12.60 -4.99 -26.67
N VAL A 152 12.55 -5.36 -27.96
CA VAL A 152 12.52 -6.76 -28.40
C VAL A 152 13.80 -7.50 -27.99
N GLN A 153 14.96 -6.88 -28.18
CA GLN A 153 16.24 -7.45 -27.81
C GLN A 153 16.37 -7.63 -26.28
N MET A 154 15.90 -6.65 -25.50
CA MET A 154 15.87 -6.74 -24.04
C MET A 154 15.01 -7.92 -23.58
N LEU A 155 13.84 -8.15 -24.18
CA LEU A 155 12.97 -9.28 -23.85
C LEU A 155 13.61 -10.64 -24.19
N GLU A 156 14.33 -10.74 -25.31
CA GLU A 156 15.09 -11.95 -25.67
C GLU A 156 16.18 -12.26 -24.65
N GLN A 157 16.93 -11.24 -24.21
CA GLN A 157 17.98 -11.40 -23.19
C GLN A 157 17.41 -11.81 -21.83
N ILE A 158 16.27 -11.23 -21.45
CA ILE A 158 15.56 -11.57 -20.21
C ILE A 158 15.16 -13.05 -20.22
N TYR A 159 14.56 -13.56 -21.30
CA TYR A 159 14.22 -14.99 -21.42
C TYR A 159 15.45 -15.91 -21.37
N LEU A 160 16.53 -15.57 -22.08
CA LEU A 160 17.76 -16.37 -22.07
C LEU A 160 18.40 -16.43 -20.68
N SER A 161 18.38 -15.32 -19.94
CA SER A 161 18.90 -15.25 -18.58
C SER A 161 18.11 -16.11 -17.58
N GLN A 162 16.80 -16.29 -17.82
CA GLN A 162 15.95 -17.16 -16.99
C GLN A 162 16.23 -18.64 -17.23
N LYS A 163 16.48 -19.03 -18.49
CA LYS A 163 16.76 -20.42 -18.86
C LYS A 163 18.16 -20.91 -18.46
N GLN A 164 19.08 -19.98 -18.19
CA GLN A 164 20.45 -20.29 -17.74
C GLN A 164 20.58 -20.44 -16.22
N LYS A 165 19.53 -20.11 -15.45
CA LYS A 165 19.43 -20.42 -14.02
C LYS A 165 18.92 -21.85 -13.81
#